data_AF-A0A0Y0PJ26-F1
#
_entry.id   AF-A0A0Y0PJ26-F1
#
_cell.length_a   1.000
_cell.length_b   1.000
_cell.length_c   1.000
_cell.angle_alpha   90.00
_cell.angle_beta   90.00
_cell.angle_gamma   90.00
#
_symmetry.space_group_name_H-M   'P 1'
#
loop_
_entity.id
_entity.type
_entity.pdbx_description
1 polymer ?
#
loop_
_entity_poly.entity_id
_entity_poly.type
_entity_poly.pdbx_seq_one_letter_code
_entity_poly.pdbx_strand_id
1 'polypeptide(L)'
;MLLAAAVASLALAGCAKATVPPPTPVSTGAAASDLAAEVQGTPTDAAIAASCAGVTITETTLHNARTDLELGAITNEQYNALLGSVVVAYRSLQTVPATQRGLKGEVNDVVSYLNSAEPTESLAPFDPDGSEFRAVTEPIRLACAENGSETYVFATTGG
;
A
#
# COMPACT_ATOMS: atom_id res chain seq x y z
N MET A 1 -61.18 -17.46 -33.30
CA MET A 1 -61.02 -18.38 -32.16
C MET A 1 -59.68 -18.03 -31.54
N LEU A 2 -59.51 -17.18 -30.51
CA LEU A 2 -60.09 -17.10 -29.15
C LEU A 2 -60.02 -18.43 -28.40
N LEU A 3 -59.04 -18.54 -27.48
CA LEU A 3 -59.02 -19.14 -26.13
C LEU A 3 -57.58 -18.90 -25.60
N ALA A 4 -57.24 -18.01 -24.67
CA ALA A 4 -57.75 -17.71 -23.31
C ALA A 4 -57.58 -18.87 -22.32
N ALA A 5 -56.57 -18.77 -21.44
CA ALA A 5 -56.58 -19.37 -20.11
C ALA A 5 -55.73 -18.48 -19.19
N ALA A 6 -56.38 -17.48 -18.63
CA ALA A 6 -55.97 -16.80 -17.40
C ALA A 6 -56.67 -17.47 -16.20
N VAL A 7 -56.36 -16.96 -15.01
CA VAL A 7 -57.07 -17.09 -13.71
C VAL A 7 -56.58 -18.28 -12.87
N ALA A 8 -55.71 -18.07 -11.86
CA ALA A 8 -55.98 -17.51 -10.51
C ALA A 8 -56.94 -18.41 -9.70
N SER A 9 -56.80 -18.74 -8.42
CA SER A 9 -56.51 -17.95 -7.21
C SER A 9 -56.58 -18.93 -6.01
N LEU A 10 -56.05 -18.55 -4.84
CA LEU A 10 -56.58 -18.78 -3.47
C LEU A 10 -55.46 -18.33 -2.50
N ALA A 11 -55.34 -17.06 -2.10
CA ALA A 11 -56.19 -16.27 -1.21
C ALA A 11 -56.41 -16.88 0.19
N LEU A 12 -55.69 -16.35 1.18
CA LEU A 12 -56.09 -16.14 2.59
C LEU A 12 -55.13 -15.07 3.16
N ALA A 13 -55.48 -13.79 3.09
CA ALA A 13 -56.26 -13.04 4.09
C ALA A 13 -55.47 -12.78 5.39
N GLY A 14 -55.12 -11.51 5.61
CA GLY A 14 -54.51 -11.02 6.84
C GLY A 14 -54.00 -9.58 6.73
N CYS A 15 -54.91 -8.60 6.74
CA CYS A 15 -54.61 -7.18 6.76
C CYS A 15 -54.01 -6.72 8.10
N ALA A 16 -52.92 -5.94 8.06
CA ALA A 16 -52.76 -4.79 8.95
C ALA A 16 -51.94 -3.73 8.24
N LYS A 17 -52.55 -2.56 8.10
CA LYS A 17 -52.01 -1.34 7.51
C LYS A 17 -50.88 -0.83 8.43
N ALA A 18 -49.64 -0.86 7.97
CA ALA A 18 -48.57 -0.04 8.51
C ALA A 18 -47.99 0.75 7.34
N THR A 19 -48.16 2.06 7.38
CA THR A 19 -47.52 3.00 6.46
C THR A 19 -46.01 2.80 6.62
N VAL A 20 -45.38 2.06 5.71
CA VAL A 20 -43.92 2.01 5.65
C VAL A 20 -43.47 3.37 5.14
N PRO A 21 -42.73 4.17 5.93
CA PRO A 21 -42.15 5.40 5.41
C PRO A 21 -41.25 5.03 4.22
N PRO A 22 -41.17 5.85 3.16
CA PRO A 22 -40.22 5.62 2.08
C PRO A 22 -38.84 5.42 2.71
N PRO A 23 -38.02 4.47 2.23
CA PRO A 23 -36.70 4.25 2.79
C PRO A 23 -35.97 5.59 2.76
N THR A 24 -35.75 6.17 3.95
CA THR A 24 -34.77 7.23 4.11
C THR A 24 -33.50 6.71 3.48
N PRO A 25 -32.83 7.48 2.61
CA PRO A 25 -31.52 7.10 2.13
C PRO A 25 -30.68 6.88 3.38
N VAL A 26 -30.35 5.61 3.65
CA VAL A 26 -29.32 5.29 4.61
C VAL A 26 -28.08 5.86 3.94
N SER A 27 -27.73 7.07 4.34
CA SER A 27 -26.37 7.52 4.24
C SER A 27 -25.61 6.47 5.03
N THR A 28 -25.10 5.45 4.34
CA THR A 28 -23.84 4.83 4.72
C THR A 28 -22.89 5.99 4.76
N GLY A 29 -22.89 6.69 5.91
CA GLY A 29 -21.79 7.53 6.28
C GLY A 29 -20.61 6.64 6.04
N ALA A 30 -19.77 7.05 5.09
CA ALA A 30 -18.42 6.53 5.05
C ALA A 30 -17.99 6.54 6.51
N ALA A 31 -17.70 5.38 7.08
CA ALA A 31 -16.93 5.34 8.29
C ALA A 31 -15.67 6.09 7.89
N ALA A 32 -15.64 7.38 8.23
CA ALA A 32 -14.43 8.14 8.22
C ALA A 32 -13.59 7.35 9.21
N SER A 33 -12.66 6.55 8.68
CA SER A 33 -11.55 6.11 9.48
C SER A 33 -10.93 7.39 9.99
N ASP A 34 -11.27 7.78 11.21
CA ASP A 34 -10.50 8.69 12.04
C ASP A 34 -9.18 7.98 12.36
N LEU A 35 -8.38 7.78 11.33
CA LEU A 35 -6.94 7.58 11.39
C LEU A 35 -6.28 8.95 11.17
N ALA A 36 -6.85 10.00 11.75
CA ALA A 36 -6.09 11.21 12.03
C ALA A 36 -5.42 10.98 13.38
N ALA A 37 -4.37 10.15 13.40
CA ALA A 37 -3.40 10.24 14.47
C ALA A 37 -2.85 11.66 14.40
N GLU A 38 -3.14 12.47 15.42
CA GLU A 38 -2.59 13.81 15.55
C GLU A 38 -1.06 13.65 15.53
N VAL A 39 -0.42 14.16 14.47
CA VAL A 39 1.04 14.03 14.33
C VAL A 39 1.66 14.94 15.39
N GLN A 40 1.94 14.39 16.56
CA GLN A 40 2.65 15.10 17.61
C GLN A 40 4.11 15.23 17.18
N GLY A 41 4.53 16.46 16.88
CA GLY A 41 5.87 16.76 16.42
C GLY A 41 5.95 18.12 15.72
N THR A 42 7.17 18.54 15.38
CA THR A 42 7.36 19.65 14.47
C THR A 42 6.91 19.25 13.05
N PRO A 43 6.60 20.22 12.15
CA PRO A 43 6.30 19.90 10.76
C PRO A 43 7.40 19.07 10.05
N THR A 44 8.65 19.19 10.52
CA THR A 44 9.78 18.40 10.03
C THR A 44 9.69 16.94 10.50
N ASP A 45 9.33 16.70 11.77
CA ASP A 45 9.18 15.35 12.33
C ASP A 45 8.04 14.61 11.62
N ALA A 46 6.92 15.31 11.35
CA ALA A 46 5.79 14.79 10.58
C ALA A 46 6.19 14.36 9.16
N ALA A 47 7.02 15.17 8.51
CA ALA A 47 7.51 14.89 7.16
C ALA A 47 8.50 13.71 7.13
N ILE A 48 9.33 13.56 8.16
CA ILE A 48 10.23 12.39 8.33
C ILE A 48 9.40 11.13 8.56
N ALA A 49 8.44 11.17 9.49
CA ALA A 49 7.55 10.04 9.76
C ALA A 49 6.78 9.58 8.51
N ALA A 50 6.28 10.52 7.70
CA ALA A 50 5.62 10.20 6.44
C ALA A 50 6.57 9.51 5.43
N SER A 51 7.80 10.00 5.30
CA SER A 51 8.83 9.34 4.46
C SER A 51 9.15 7.93 4.99
N CYS A 52 9.33 7.77 6.30
CA CYS A 52 9.60 6.47 6.93
C CYS A 52 8.46 5.48 6.72
N ALA A 53 7.20 5.92 6.77
CA ALA A 53 6.06 5.07 6.46
C ALA A 53 6.09 4.59 5.00
N GLY A 54 6.42 5.46 4.05
CA GLY A 54 6.57 5.08 2.64
C GLY A 54 7.71 4.08 2.41
N VAL A 55 8.85 4.28 3.08
CA VAL A 55 9.98 3.35 3.04
C VAL A 55 9.60 2.01 3.65
N THR A 56 8.92 2.01 4.79
CA THR A 56 8.44 0.80 5.49
C THR A 56 7.57 -0.08 4.58
N ILE A 57 6.63 0.54 3.86
CA ILE A 57 5.78 -0.17 2.88
C ILE A 57 6.63 -0.76 1.75
N THR A 58 7.65 -0.03 1.30
CA THR A 58 8.54 -0.47 0.22
C THR A 58 9.41 -1.65 0.67
N GLU A 59 10.02 -1.57 1.86
CA GLU A 59 10.80 -2.66 2.47
C GLU A 59 9.93 -3.90 2.72
N THR A 60 8.71 -3.70 3.22
CA THR A 60 7.73 -4.78 3.40
C THR A 60 7.39 -5.46 2.08
N THR A 61 7.16 -4.68 1.02
CA THR A 61 6.88 -5.23 -0.31
C THR A 61 8.05 -6.06 -0.83
N LEU A 62 9.28 -5.56 -0.67
CA LEU A 62 10.48 -6.27 -1.09
C LEU A 62 10.66 -7.59 -0.32
N HIS A 63 10.48 -7.55 1.00
CA HIS A 63 10.58 -8.74 1.85
C HIS A 63 9.54 -9.80 1.47
N ASN A 64 8.27 -9.41 1.38
CA ASN A 64 7.20 -10.35 1.04
C ASN A 64 7.38 -10.93 -0.37
N ALA A 65 7.81 -10.12 -1.35
CA ALA A 65 8.12 -10.60 -2.69
C ALA A 65 9.22 -11.68 -2.67
N ARG A 66 10.27 -11.48 -1.87
CA ARG A 66 11.33 -12.48 -1.71
C ARG A 66 10.80 -13.75 -1.07
N THR A 67 10.06 -13.63 0.03
CA THR A 67 9.47 -14.79 0.72
C THR A 67 8.54 -15.56 -0.22
N ASP A 68 7.69 -14.87 -0.97
CA ASP A 68 6.79 -15.51 -1.92
C ASP A 68 7.55 -16.22 -3.06
N LEU A 69 8.68 -15.67 -3.51
CA LEU A 69 9.54 -16.33 -4.48
C LEU A 69 10.20 -17.59 -3.89
N GLU A 70 10.74 -17.49 -2.67
CA GLU A 70 11.39 -18.61 -1.96
C GLU A 70 10.40 -19.75 -1.67
N LEU A 71 9.14 -19.41 -1.38
CA LEU A 71 8.05 -20.38 -1.19
C LEU A 71 7.48 -20.91 -2.51
N GLY A 72 7.89 -20.36 -3.66
CA GLY A 72 7.37 -20.72 -4.98
C GLY A 72 5.94 -20.23 -5.24
N ALA A 73 5.44 -19.28 -4.45
CA ALA A 73 4.12 -18.67 -4.62
C ALA A 73 4.07 -17.70 -5.81
N ILE A 74 5.20 -17.10 -6.16
CA ILE A 74 5.37 -16.26 -7.36
C ILE A 74 6.53 -16.76 -8.24
N THR A 75 6.49 -16.40 -9.52
CA THR A 75 7.59 -16.68 -10.47
C THR A 75 8.70 -15.63 -10.38
N ASN A 76 9.86 -15.92 -10.97
CA ASN A 76 10.94 -14.94 -11.13
C ASN A 76 10.49 -13.69 -11.91
N GLU A 77 9.66 -13.82 -12.96
CA GLU A 77 9.16 -12.63 -13.67
C GLU A 77 8.26 -11.77 -12.77
N GLN A 78 7.43 -12.39 -11.94
CA GLN A 78 6.57 -11.67 -10.99
C GLN A 78 7.41 -10.98 -9.90
N TYR A 79 8.45 -11.64 -9.39
CA TYR A 79 9.41 -11.04 -8.47
C TYR A 79 10.11 -9.81 -9.10
N ASN A 80 10.61 -9.94 -10.33
CA ASN A 80 11.24 -8.83 -11.05
C ASN A 80 10.27 -7.67 -11.29
N ALA A 81 8.99 -7.94 -11.56
CA ALA A 81 7.97 -6.90 -11.68
C ALA A 81 7.74 -6.17 -10.35
N LEU A 82 7.77 -6.89 -9.22
CA LEU A 82 7.70 -6.30 -7.88
C LEU A 82 8.93 -5.44 -7.57
N LEU A 83 10.14 -5.85 -7.99
CA LEU A 83 11.31 -4.98 -7.93
C LEU A 83 11.13 -3.70 -8.76
N GLY A 84 10.47 -3.79 -9.92
CA GLY A 84 10.05 -2.61 -10.68
C GLY A 84 9.13 -1.67 -9.88
N SER A 85 8.23 -2.22 -9.07
CA SER A 85 7.35 -1.41 -8.21
C SER A 85 8.12 -0.69 -7.08
N VAL A 86 9.18 -1.31 -6.53
CA VAL A 86 10.09 -0.69 -5.56
C VAL A 86 10.77 0.54 -6.16
N VAL A 87 11.21 0.45 -7.42
CA VAL A 87 11.79 1.59 -8.14
C VAL A 87 10.79 2.75 -8.25
N VAL A 88 9.53 2.43 -8.60
CA VAL A 88 8.47 3.45 -8.68
C VAL A 88 8.19 4.06 -7.31
N ALA A 89 8.12 3.27 -6.24
CA ALA A 89 7.85 3.76 -4.89
C ALA A 89 8.88 4.80 -4.42
N TYR A 90 10.18 4.51 -4.56
CA TYR A 90 11.23 5.47 -4.21
C TYR A 90 11.18 6.74 -5.07
N ARG A 91 10.88 6.62 -6.37
CA ARG A 91 10.69 7.79 -7.25
C ARG A 91 9.46 8.62 -6.85
N SER A 92 8.37 7.97 -6.43
CA SER A 92 7.19 8.67 -5.94
C SER A 92 7.47 9.47 -4.68
N LEU A 93 8.32 8.97 -3.78
CA LEU A 93 8.78 9.76 -2.64
C LEU A 93 9.46 11.06 -3.11
N GLN A 94 10.22 11.07 -4.21
CA GLN A 94 10.81 12.33 -4.72
C GLN A 94 9.80 13.39 -5.17
N THR A 95 8.62 12.95 -5.61
CA THR A 95 7.57 13.85 -6.11
C THR A 95 6.82 14.57 -5.01
N VAL A 96 6.88 14.06 -3.77
CA VAL A 96 6.30 14.74 -2.61
C VAL A 96 7.04 16.06 -2.38
N PRO A 97 6.32 17.20 -2.23
CA PRO A 97 6.92 18.50 -2.00
C PRO A 97 7.95 18.46 -0.87
N ALA A 98 9.08 19.16 -1.02
CA ALA A 98 10.16 19.14 -0.03
C ALA A 98 9.73 19.66 1.36
N THR A 99 8.66 20.47 1.43
CA THR A 99 8.05 20.94 2.68
C THR A 99 7.21 19.88 3.40
N GLN A 100 6.91 18.78 2.72
CA GLN A 100 6.07 17.67 3.20
C GLN A 100 6.82 16.33 3.20
N ARG A 101 8.12 16.37 2.88
CA ARG A 101 8.99 15.19 2.77
C ARG A 101 10.23 15.35 3.63
N GLY A 102 10.40 14.45 4.60
CA GLY A 102 11.68 14.26 5.29
C GLY A 102 12.62 13.35 4.51
N LEU A 103 13.85 13.18 4.99
CA LEU A 103 14.86 12.27 4.42
C LEU A 103 15.19 12.55 2.94
N LYS A 104 15.22 13.84 2.56
CA LYS A 104 15.38 14.24 1.15
C LYS A 104 16.70 13.76 0.56
N GLY A 105 17.80 13.86 1.30
CA GLY A 105 19.12 13.46 0.81
C GLY A 105 19.17 11.96 0.56
N GLU A 106 18.76 11.22 1.57
CA GLU A 106 18.78 9.77 1.62
C GLU A 106 17.85 9.16 0.54
N VAL A 107 16.62 9.68 0.39
CA VAL A 107 15.71 9.26 -0.70
C VAL A 107 16.30 9.60 -2.07
N ASN A 108 16.99 10.74 -2.21
CA ASN A 108 17.62 11.09 -3.49
C ASN A 108 18.79 10.17 -3.82
N ASP A 109 19.57 9.75 -2.82
CA ASP A 109 20.69 8.83 -3.01
C ASP A 109 20.20 7.45 -3.46
N VAL A 110 19.13 6.93 -2.85
CA VAL A 110 18.48 5.69 -3.29
C VAL A 110 17.98 5.81 -4.73
N VAL A 111 17.26 6.89 -5.07
CA VAL A 111 16.78 7.06 -6.45
C VAL A 111 17.92 7.25 -7.43
N SER A 112 19.00 7.92 -7.04
CA SER A 112 20.20 8.05 -7.88
C SER A 112 20.79 6.69 -8.17
N TYR A 113 20.95 5.83 -7.15
CA TYR A 113 21.38 4.44 -7.32
C TYR A 113 20.46 3.67 -8.26
N LEU A 114 19.14 3.70 -8.03
CA LEU A 114 18.16 2.96 -8.84
C LEU A 114 18.09 3.45 -10.30
N ASN A 115 18.47 4.71 -10.57
CA ASN A 115 18.55 5.24 -11.92
C ASN A 115 19.85 4.84 -12.65
N SER A 116 20.93 4.56 -11.91
CA SER A 116 22.21 4.13 -12.46
C SER A 116 22.43 2.62 -12.41
N ALA A 117 21.59 1.88 -11.67
CA ALA A 117 21.70 0.44 -11.53
C ALA A 117 21.58 -0.26 -12.89
N GLU A 118 22.51 -1.17 -13.16
CA GLU A 118 22.42 -2.05 -14.31
C GLU A 118 21.51 -3.24 -13.97
N PRO A 119 20.69 -3.71 -14.92
CA PRO A 119 19.92 -4.92 -14.72
C PRO A 119 20.82 -6.12 -14.41
N THR A 120 20.38 -6.95 -13.48
CA THR A 120 21.09 -8.19 -13.12
C THR A 120 21.01 -9.24 -14.23
N GLU A 121 21.74 -10.35 -14.09
CA GLU A 121 21.65 -11.49 -15.02
C GLU A 121 20.24 -12.09 -15.13
N SER A 122 19.42 -11.98 -14.07
CA SER A 122 18.02 -12.42 -14.07
C SER A 122 17.06 -11.38 -14.66
N LEU A 123 17.59 -10.31 -15.27
CA LEU A 123 16.85 -9.16 -15.77
C LEU A 123 16.11 -8.35 -14.67
N ALA A 124 16.44 -8.56 -13.40
CA ALA A 124 15.95 -7.70 -12.33
C ALA A 124 16.52 -6.28 -12.49
N PRO A 125 15.74 -5.21 -12.24
CA PRO A 125 16.17 -3.83 -12.46
C PRO A 125 17.31 -3.37 -11.54
N PHE A 126 17.51 -4.05 -10.41
CA PHE A 126 18.61 -3.86 -9.48
C PHE A 126 18.76 -5.14 -8.63
N ASP A 127 19.87 -5.27 -7.91
CA ASP A 127 20.05 -6.32 -6.91
C ASP A 127 19.61 -5.83 -5.52
N PRO A 128 18.47 -6.31 -4.97
CA PRO A 128 17.99 -5.90 -3.66
C PRO A 128 18.81 -6.44 -2.48
N ASP A 129 19.61 -7.50 -2.69
CA ASP A 129 20.48 -8.07 -1.65
C ASP A 129 21.92 -7.54 -1.72
N GLY A 130 22.23 -6.85 -2.83
CA GLY A 130 23.52 -6.27 -3.12
C GLY A 130 24.00 -5.26 -2.07
N SER A 131 25.31 -5.21 -1.87
CA SER A 131 25.92 -4.30 -0.89
C SER A 131 25.67 -2.82 -1.22
N GLU A 132 25.56 -2.47 -2.49
CA GLU A 132 25.34 -1.10 -2.94
C GLU A 132 23.94 -0.61 -2.56
N PHE A 133 22.90 -1.39 -2.86
CA PHE A 133 21.52 -1.06 -2.47
C PHE A 133 21.38 -0.93 -0.95
N ARG A 134 22.02 -1.84 -0.20
CA ARG A 134 22.07 -1.78 1.27
C ARG A 134 22.75 -0.52 1.78
N ALA A 135 23.87 -0.13 1.17
CA ALA A 135 24.62 1.06 1.57
C ALA A 135 23.82 2.36 1.38
N VAL A 136 23.00 2.46 0.33
CA VAL A 136 22.16 3.65 0.10
C VAL A 136 20.86 3.64 0.90
N THR A 137 20.38 2.48 1.35
CA THR A 137 19.14 2.36 2.15
C THR A 137 19.38 2.43 3.66
N GLU A 138 20.54 1.98 4.16
CA GLU A 138 20.86 2.01 5.60
C GLU A 138 20.76 3.42 6.24
N PRO A 139 21.19 4.52 5.58
CA PRO A 139 21.00 5.86 6.12
C PRO A 139 19.52 6.22 6.37
N ILE A 140 18.61 5.74 5.53
CA ILE A 140 17.16 5.94 5.72
C ILE A 140 16.71 5.23 6.99
N ARG A 141 17.11 3.96 7.16
CA ARG A 141 16.77 3.15 8.34
C ARG A 141 17.24 3.80 9.64
N LEU A 142 18.49 4.29 9.64
CA LEU A 142 19.07 4.99 10.79
C LEU A 142 18.32 6.30 11.09
N ALA A 143 18.08 7.13 10.07
CA ALA A 143 17.37 8.39 10.26
C ALA A 143 15.92 8.17 10.74
N CYS A 144 15.25 7.12 10.25
CA CYS A 144 13.93 6.73 10.73
C CYS A 144 13.94 6.32 12.21
N ALA A 145 14.92 5.52 12.64
CA ALA A 145 15.07 5.13 14.04
C ALA A 145 15.38 6.33 14.96
N GLU A 146 16.29 7.22 14.54
CA GLU A 146 16.66 8.43 15.28
C GLU A 146 15.49 9.40 15.48
N ASN A 147 14.50 9.38 14.57
CA ASN A 147 13.28 10.19 14.63
C ASN A 147 12.08 9.44 15.25
N GLY A 148 12.31 8.30 15.90
CA GLY A 148 11.25 7.52 16.56
C GLY A 148 10.22 6.91 15.61
N SER A 149 10.57 6.78 14.32
CA SER A 149 9.74 6.23 13.24
C SER A 149 10.41 5.00 12.63
N GLU A 150 10.80 4.04 13.46
CA GLU A 150 11.49 2.81 13.03
C GLU A 150 10.74 2.12 11.88
N THR A 151 11.49 1.63 10.88
CA THR A 151 10.93 0.84 9.79
C THR A 151 10.77 -0.61 10.25
N TYR A 152 9.58 -1.17 10.03
CA TYR A 152 9.28 -2.56 10.38
C TYR A 152 8.75 -3.30 9.15
N VAL A 153 9.24 -4.52 8.94
CA VAL A 153 8.73 -5.38 7.90
C VAL A 153 7.52 -6.14 8.41
N PHE A 154 6.39 -6.00 7.74
CA PHE A 154 5.17 -6.75 8.06
C PHE A 154 5.07 -7.98 7.14
N ALA A 155 5.48 -9.14 7.64
CA ALA A 155 5.34 -10.40 6.92
C ALA A 155 3.85 -10.74 6.72
N THR A 156 3.42 -10.86 5.46
CA THR A 156 2.03 -11.25 5.13
C THR A 156 1.86 -12.77 4.97
N THR A 157 2.97 -13.51 4.87
CA THR A 157 2.97 -14.96 4.81
C THR A 157 3.52 -15.54 6.12
N GLY A 158 2.61 -16.07 6.93
CA GLY A 158 2.91 -16.80 8.17
C GLY A 158 2.22 -18.15 8.14
N GLY A 159 3.00 -19.22 8.36
CA GLY A 159 2.53 -20.53 8.81
C GLY A 159 3.14 -20.82 10.16
#